data_AF-A0A176EFG1-F1
#
_entry.id   AF-A0A176EFG1-F1
#
_cell.length_a   1.000
_cell.length_b   1.000
_cell.length_c   1.000
_cell.angle_alpha   90.00
_cell.angle_beta   90.00
_cell.angle_gamma   90.00
#
_symmetry.space_group_name_H-M   'P 1'
#
loop_
_entity.id
_entity.type
_entity.pdbx_description
1 polymer ?
#
loop_
_entity_poly.entity_id
_entity_poly.type
_entity_poly.pdbx_seq_one_letter_code
_entity_poly.pdbx_strand_id
1 'polypeptide(L)'
;MTLQNGMIHGGKVYLWTDTMVLDGDTCEVIGVMPKAFYGLHHPFAGSVSNVGTPFQSLMQAIGHGKTTTEDELLRTAQLALMDYCADGSTARLLLGCCYTEPRLYYVAGDNLLGVPFAAYSVTHYLNPQHENNSDPVTFAQMPSKIADQVTGKFMPVGPLGALGKRQTVGGTIVQIEVSRNGVTERELVLPGKAGRALRRSMAGVEARAA
;
A
#
# COMPACT_ATOMS: atom_id res chain seq x y z
N MET A 1 -0.48 9.83 -1.84
CA MET A 1 -1.57 8.90 -1.44
C MET A 1 -1.53 7.65 -2.29
N THR A 2 -2.05 6.55 -1.78
CA THR A 2 -1.79 5.20 -2.31
C THR A 2 -2.94 4.28 -1.96
N LEU A 3 -3.30 3.39 -2.88
CA LEU A 3 -4.08 2.20 -2.53
C LEU A 3 -3.20 1.28 -1.72
N GLN A 4 -3.60 1.01 -0.48
CA GLN A 4 -2.91 0.10 0.42
C GLN A 4 -3.97 -0.65 1.20
N ASN A 5 -4.41 -1.78 0.66
CA ASN A 5 -5.38 -2.65 1.32
C ASN A 5 -4.71 -3.98 1.70
N GLY A 6 -5.24 -4.64 2.73
CA GLY A 6 -4.84 -6.00 3.08
C GLY A 6 -5.92 -6.76 3.82
N MET A 7 -5.87 -8.08 3.75
CA MET A 7 -6.83 -8.98 4.40
C MET A 7 -6.24 -10.36 4.65
N ILE A 8 -6.57 -10.95 5.79
CA ILE A 8 -6.35 -12.37 6.06
C ILE A 8 -7.58 -13.17 5.57
N HIS A 9 -7.38 -14.14 4.69
CA HIS A 9 -8.46 -14.99 4.18
C HIS A 9 -7.93 -16.38 3.78
N GLY A 10 -8.66 -17.45 4.13
CA GLY A 10 -8.35 -18.81 3.65
C GLY A 10 -6.95 -19.31 4.02
N GLY A 11 -6.42 -18.94 5.20
CA GLY A 11 -5.06 -19.34 5.62
C GLY A 11 -3.94 -18.54 4.93
N LYS A 12 -4.27 -17.45 4.24
CA LYS A 12 -3.34 -16.62 3.47
C LYS A 12 -3.52 -15.14 3.82
N VAL A 13 -2.54 -14.34 3.42
CA VAL A 13 -2.64 -12.88 3.47
C VAL A 13 -2.71 -12.36 2.05
N TYR A 14 -3.57 -11.38 1.83
CA TYR A 14 -3.70 -10.69 0.56
C TYR A 14 -3.41 -9.22 0.75
N LEU A 15 -2.61 -8.63 -0.13
CA LEU A 15 -2.36 -7.20 -0.21
C LEU A 15 -2.80 -6.68 -1.57
N TRP A 16 -3.28 -5.45 -1.62
CA TRP A 16 -3.55 -4.75 -2.87
C TRP A 16 -2.91 -3.37 -2.86
N THR A 17 -2.22 -3.05 -3.95
CA THR A 17 -1.61 -1.75 -4.12
C THR A 17 -1.74 -1.23 -5.55
N ASP A 18 -1.69 0.07 -5.71
CA ASP A 18 -1.67 0.74 -7.01
C ASP A 18 -0.25 1.21 -7.34
N THR A 19 0.05 1.49 -8.60
CA THR A 19 1.41 1.88 -9.02
C THR A 19 1.58 3.36 -9.29
N MET A 20 0.51 4.16 -9.33
CA MET A 20 0.61 5.59 -9.66
C MET A 20 1.38 6.40 -8.61
N VAL A 21 2.29 7.26 -9.06
CA VAL A 21 3.01 8.21 -8.21
C VAL A 21 2.48 9.62 -8.49
N LEU A 22 2.19 10.35 -7.42
CA LEU A 22 1.66 11.70 -7.47
C LEU A 22 2.69 12.69 -6.92
N ASP A 23 2.75 13.87 -7.53
CA ASP A 23 3.44 15.02 -6.96
C ASP A 23 2.74 15.46 -5.66
N GLY A 24 3.52 15.75 -4.62
CA GLY A 24 2.99 16.06 -3.29
C GLY A 24 2.21 17.38 -3.22
N ASP A 25 2.64 18.38 -3.99
CA ASP A 25 2.09 19.74 -3.94
C ASP A 25 0.91 19.89 -4.90
N THR A 26 1.06 19.40 -6.12
CA THR A 26 0.08 19.54 -7.18
C THR A 26 -0.89 18.36 -7.25
N CYS A 27 -0.56 17.20 -6.68
CA CYS A 27 -1.29 15.95 -6.90
C CYS A 27 -1.42 15.58 -8.39
N GLU A 28 -0.49 16.02 -9.23
CA GLU A 28 -0.39 15.55 -10.61
C GLU A 28 0.31 14.21 -10.68
N VAL A 29 -0.01 13.42 -11.71
CA VAL A 29 0.69 12.16 -11.94
C VAL A 29 2.08 12.43 -12.48
N ILE A 30 3.10 11.93 -11.77
CA ILE A 30 4.52 12.10 -12.13
C ILE A 30 5.20 10.80 -12.56
N GLY A 31 4.54 9.66 -12.39
CA GLY A 31 5.07 8.40 -12.86
C GLY A 31 4.31 7.18 -12.37
N VAL A 32 4.93 6.02 -12.61
CA VAL A 32 4.48 4.72 -12.12
C VAL A 32 5.63 4.04 -11.41
N MET A 33 5.35 3.48 -10.24
CA MET A 33 6.32 2.77 -9.41
C MET A 33 5.63 1.66 -8.61
N PRO A 34 6.20 0.44 -8.57
CA PRO A 34 5.74 -0.58 -7.65
C PRO A 34 5.84 -0.07 -6.21
N LYS A 35 4.73 -0.17 -5.48
CA LYS A 35 4.69 0.20 -4.06
C LYS A 35 4.81 -1.00 -3.14
N ALA A 36 4.95 -2.19 -3.70
CA ALA A 36 5.09 -3.45 -2.97
C ALA A 36 6.51 -4.00 -3.04
N PHE A 37 6.93 -4.64 -1.96
CA PHE A 37 8.21 -5.33 -1.82
C PHE A 37 7.99 -6.74 -1.27
N TYR A 38 8.99 -7.59 -1.46
CA TYR A 38 8.91 -9.01 -1.14
C TYR A 38 10.12 -9.43 -0.31
N GLY A 39 9.90 -10.40 0.58
CA GLY A 39 10.99 -11.05 1.28
C GLY A 39 11.85 -11.88 0.34
N LEU A 40 13.16 -11.66 0.33
CA LEU A 40 14.08 -12.43 -0.49
C LEU A 40 14.22 -13.89 -0.03
N HIS A 41 14.05 -14.13 1.27
CA HIS A 41 14.36 -15.42 1.90
C HIS A 41 13.15 -16.13 2.53
N HIS A 42 12.04 -15.41 2.74
CA HIS A 42 10.89 -15.91 3.50
C HIS A 42 9.57 -15.38 2.92
N PRO A 43 8.44 -16.10 3.13
CA PRO A 43 7.16 -15.76 2.53
C PRO A 43 6.50 -14.57 3.25
N PHE A 44 6.99 -13.38 2.96
CA PHE A 44 6.34 -12.13 3.32
C PHE A 44 6.34 -11.14 2.14
N ALA A 45 5.36 -10.26 2.15
CA ALA A 45 5.29 -9.11 1.28
C ALA A 45 4.89 -7.87 2.07
N GLY A 46 5.24 -6.71 1.58
CA GLY A 46 4.84 -5.45 2.16
C GLY A 46 4.45 -4.44 1.10
N SER A 47 3.81 -3.37 1.52
CA SER A 47 3.56 -2.19 0.69
C SER A 47 3.90 -0.92 1.45
N VAL A 48 4.26 0.12 0.71
CA VAL A 48 4.63 1.44 1.25
C VAL A 48 3.69 2.51 0.72
N SER A 49 3.22 3.37 1.61
CA SER A 49 2.61 4.66 1.27
C SER A 49 3.41 5.75 1.95
N ASN A 50 3.89 6.75 1.22
CA ASN A 50 4.76 7.79 1.76
C ASN A 50 4.39 9.21 1.33
N VAL A 51 4.98 10.18 2.02
CA VAL A 51 5.14 11.59 1.64
C VAL A 51 6.58 11.97 1.94
N GLY A 52 7.30 12.47 0.94
CA GLY A 52 8.72 12.84 1.08
C GLY A 52 9.60 12.14 0.06
N THR A 53 10.80 11.74 0.47
CA THR A 53 11.83 11.18 -0.40
C THR A 53 11.41 9.84 -1.02
N PRO A 54 11.98 9.42 -2.17
CA PRO A 54 11.67 8.12 -2.76
C PRO A 54 11.96 6.95 -1.80
N PHE A 55 11.04 5.98 -1.69
CA PHE A 55 11.06 4.93 -0.66
C PHE A 55 11.71 3.61 -1.10
N GLN A 56 12.46 3.59 -2.20
CA GLN A 56 13.11 2.38 -2.70
C GLN A 56 14.16 1.83 -1.73
N SER A 57 14.92 2.72 -1.06
CA SER A 57 15.89 2.32 -0.04
C SER A 57 15.20 1.64 1.15
N LEU A 58 14.06 2.17 1.60
CA LEU A 58 13.21 1.57 2.63
C LEU A 58 12.74 0.16 2.22
N MET A 59 12.21 0.01 1.01
CA MET A 59 11.78 -1.29 0.49
C MET A 59 12.90 -2.31 0.43
N GLN A 60 14.09 -1.90 -0.05
CA GLN A 60 15.26 -2.75 -0.15
C GLN A 60 15.78 -3.17 1.22
N ALA A 61 15.85 -2.24 2.18
CA ALA A 61 16.29 -2.51 3.54
C ALA A 61 15.42 -3.60 4.21
N ILE A 62 14.11 -3.56 3.99
CA ILE A 62 13.20 -4.56 4.55
C ILE A 62 13.24 -5.86 3.75
N GLY A 63 13.10 -5.79 2.42
CA GLY A 63 13.02 -6.97 1.55
C GLY A 63 14.29 -7.83 1.55
N HIS A 64 15.45 -7.21 1.71
CA HIS A 64 16.75 -7.90 1.82
C HIS A 64 17.13 -8.25 3.27
N GLY A 65 16.34 -7.82 4.25
CA GLY A 65 16.52 -8.19 5.64
C GLY A 65 16.44 -9.71 5.81
N LYS A 66 17.37 -10.28 6.57
CA LYS A 66 17.29 -11.71 6.96
C LYS A 66 16.29 -11.84 8.10
N THR A 67 15.03 -12.07 7.75
CA THR A 67 13.92 -12.17 8.72
C THR A 67 13.34 -13.58 8.71
N THR A 68 13.78 -14.42 9.63
CA THR A 68 13.34 -15.81 9.75
C THR A 68 12.09 -15.98 10.61
N THR A 69 11.78 -14.96 11.41
CA THR A 69 10.61 -14.92 12.30
C THR A 69 9.78 -13.65 12.08
N GLU A 70 8.56 -13.68 12.60
CA GLU A 70 7.67 -12.52 12.65
C GLU A 70 8.32 -11.34 13.40
N ASP A 71 8.90 -11.59 14.57
CA ASP A 71 9.54 -10.56 15.39
C ASP A 71 10.74 -9.92 14.68
N GLU A 72 11.54 -10.71 13.96
CA GLU A 72 12.65 -10.19 13.15
C GLU A 72 12.15 -9.33 11.99
N LEU A 73 11.04 -9.73 11.33
CA LEU A 73 10.41 -8.94 10.28
C LEU A 73 9.92 -7.60 10.81
N LEU A 74 9.18 -7.61 11.93
CA LEU A 74 8.65 -6.38 12.51
C LEU A 74 9.78 -5.47 12.96
N ARG A 75 10.78 -5.99 13.66
CA ARG A 75 11.95 -5.21 14.08
C ARG A 75 12.70 -4.60 12.89
N THR A 76 12.92 -5.36 11.83
CA THR A 76 13.59 -4.87 10.62
C THR A 76 12.78 -3.76 9.95
N ALA A 77 11.47 -3.95 9.81
CA ALA A 77 10.57 -2.97 9.25
C ALA A 77 10.54 -1.67 10.07
N GLN A 78 10.49 -1.78 11.41
CA GLN A 78 10.50 -0.64 12.31
C GLN A 78 11.80 0.17 12.20
N LEU A 79 12.96 -0.50 12.24
CA LEU A 79 14.25 0.18 12.12
C LEU A 79 14.43 0.86 10.77
N ALA A 80 14.06 0.18 9.67
CA ALA A 80 14.13 0.77 8.34
C ALA A 80 13.19 1.97 8.20
N LEU A 81 11.99 1.89 8.79
CA LEU A 81 11.03 2.99 8.79
C LEU A 81 11.50 4.19 9.62
N MET A 82 12.12 3.94 10.77
CA MET A 82 12.75 4.98 11.59
C MET A 82 13.85 5.71 10.83
N ASP A 83 14.73 4.97 10.14
CA ASP A 83 15.80 5.52 9.32
C ASP A 83 15.24 6.37 8.17
N TYR A 84 14.24 5.84 7.45
CA TYR A 84 13.57 6.58 6.38
C TYR A 84 12.92 7.88 6.87
N CYS A 85 12.29 7.87 8.05
CA CYS A 85 11.65 9.04 8.62
C CYS A 85 12.62 10.06 9.26
N ALA A 86 13.92 9.75 9.36
CA ALA A 86 14.90 10.63 9.99
C ALA A 86 15.16 11.91 9.18
N ASP A 87 14.88 11.92 7.87
CA ASP A 87 15.01 13.09 7.01
C ASP A 87 13.78 14.02 7.00
N GLY A 88 12.75 13.69 7.81
CA GLY A 88 11.46 14.40 7.85
C GLY A 88 10.38 13.83 6.93
N SER A 89 10.70 12.80 6.13
CA SER A 89 9.72 12.04 5.35
C SER A 89 8.79 11.24 6.26
N THR A 90 7.62 10.88 5.74
CA THR A 90 6.65 10.03 6.43
C THR A 90 6.31 8.83 5.57
N ALA A 91 6.24 7.65 6.16
CA ALA A 91 5.79 6.45 5.48
C ALA A 91 4.95 5.55 6.38
N ARG A 92 4.14 4.71 5.75
CA ARG A 92 3.32 3.69 6.36
C ARG A 92 3.52 2.38 5.63
N LEU A 93 3.67 1.32 6.40
CA LEU A 93 3.86 -0.03 5.92
C LEU A 93 2.62 -0.85 6.20
N LEU A 94 2.24 -1.68 5.23
CA LEU A 94 1.31 -2.78 5.44
C LEU A 94 2.04 -4.06 5.06
N LEU A 95 2.27 -4.94 6.03
CA LEU A 95 3.07 -6.15 5.92
C LEU A 95 2.19 -7.38 6.06
N GLY A 96 2.27 -8.29 5.10
CA GLY A 96 1.66 -9.62 5.18
C GLY A 96 2.72 -10.70 5.24
N CYS A 97 2.64 -11.61 6.21
CA CYS A 97 3.54 -12.76 6.31
C CYS A 97 2.78 -14.05 6.63
N CYS A 98 3.40 -15.19 6.31
CA CYS A 98 2.84 -16.50 6.62
C CYS A 98 3.95 -17.48 7.04
N TYR A 99 4.68 -17.14 8.12
CA TYR A 99 5.72 -17.99 8.70
C TYR A 99 5.12 -19.24 9.34
N THR A 100 4.29 -19.04 10.37
CA THR A 100 3.51 -20.08 11.04
C THR A 100 2.05 -20.00 10.62
N GLU A 101 1.46 -18.82 10.68
CA GLU A 101 0.08 -18.56 10.29
C GLU A 101 -0.02 -17.20 9.59
N PRO A 102 -1.08 -16.96 8.81
CA PRO A 102 -1.23 -15.68 8.13
C PRO A 102 -1.36 -14.56 9.15
N ARG A 103 -0.58 -13.52 8.93
CA ARG A 103 -0.53 -12.33 9.77
C ARG A 103 -0.42 -11.08 8.93
N LEU A 104 -1.10 -10.04 9.36
CA LEU A 104 -1.13 -8.74 8.69
C LEU A 104 -0.84 -7.67 9.74
N TYR A 105 0.16 -6.83 9.44
CA TYR A 105 0.63 -5.76 10.31
C TYR A 105 0.56 -4.43 9.61
N TYR A 106 0.07 -3.43 10.32
CA TYR A 106 0.20 -2.03 9.95
C TYR A 106 1.27 -1.37 10.82
N VAL A 107 2.24 -0.71 10.18
CA VAL A 107 3.32 0.03 10.87
C VAL A 107 3.32 1.46 10.36
N ALA A 108 3.09 2.42 11.24
CA ALA A 108 3.06 3.84 10.87
C ALA A 108 4.33 4.56 11.32
N GLY A 109 4.92 5.38 10.45
CA GLY A 109 6.03 6.27 10.80
C GLY A 109 5.59 7.54 11.51
N ASP A 110 4.29 7.71 11.73
CA ASP A 110 3.68 8.84 12.42
C ASP A 110 3.05 8.40 13.76
N ASN A 111 2.71 9.37 14.62
CA ASN A 111 2.07 9.10 15.91
C ASN A 111 0.53 8.91 15.80
N LEU A 112 0.02 8.50 14.63
CA LEU A 112 -1.43 8.47 14.39
C LEU A 112 -2.19 7.49 15.28
N LEU A 113 -1.50 6.48 15.83
CA LEU A 113 -2.06 5.46 16.73
C LEU A 113 -1.45 5.50 18.16
N GLY A 114 -0.84 6.62 18.54
CA GLY A 114 -0.35 6.87 19.90
C GLY A 114 1.05 6.35 20.22
N VAL A 115 1.62 5.49 19.38
CA VAL A 115 3.04 5.10 19.46
C VAL A 115 3.64 5.09 18.05
N PRO A 116 4.59 5.99 17.73
CA PRO A 116 5.21 6.01 16.41
C PRO A 116 6.03 4.74 16.20
N PHE A 117 6.05 4.24 14.97
CA PHE A 117 6.74 3.02 14.55
C PHE A 117 6.24 1.74 15.24
N ALA A 118 5.16 1.77 16.01
CA ALA A 118 4.57 0.55 16.55
C ALA A 118 3.94 -0.28 15.41
N ALA A 119 4.08 -1.60 15.52
CA ALA A 119 3.41 -2.55 14.65
C ALA A 119 2.08 -2.97 15.26
N TYR A 120 1.00 -2.84 14.49
CA TYR A 120 -0.36 -3.18 14.90
C TYR A 120 -0.84 -4.38 14.09
N SER A 121 -1.18 -5.47 14.77
CA SER A 121 -1.84 -6.62 14.15
C SER A 121 -3.27 -6.25 13.75
N VAL A 122 -3.63 -6.55 12.51
CA VAL A 122 -4.96 -6.28 11.95
C VAL A 122 -5.45 -7.49 11.16
N THR A 123 -6.75 -7.72 11.10
CA THR A 123 -7.33 -8.79 10.26
C THR A 123 -7.59 -8.30 8.84
N HIS A 124 -7.84 -7.00 8.69
CA HIS A 124 -8.02 -6.30 7.43
C HIS A 124 -7.59 -4.84 7.57
N TYR A 125 -7.23 -4.22 6.46
CA TYR A 125 -6.86 -2.81 6.36
C TYR A 125 -7.28 -2.25 5.01
N LEU A 126 -7.79 -1.01 4.97
CA LEU A 126 -8.26 -0.34 3.75
C LEU A 126 -7.77 1.10 3.71
N ASN A 127 -7.10 1.48 2.62
CA ASN A 127 -6.62 2.84 2.37
C ASN A 127 -6.60 3.10 0.85
N PRO A 128 -7.11 4.25 0.34
CA PRO A 128 -7.75 5.37 1.04
C PRO A 128 -9.07 4.98 1.74
N GLN A 129 -9.30 5.54 2.93
CA GLN A 129 -10.53 5.31 3.72
C GLN A 129 -11.76 5.68 2.89
N HIS A 130 -12.68 4.73 2.70
CA HIS A 130 -13.88 5.03 1.92
C HIS A 130 -14.91 5.85 2.65
N GLU A 131 -14.92 5.75 3.96
CA GLU A 131 -15.84 6.36 4.90
C GLU A 131 -15.46 5.74 6.26
N ASN A 132 -15.82 6.40 7.35
CA ASN A 132 -15.66 5.91 8.72
C ASN A 132 -16.45 4.61 9.03
N ASN A 133 -16.78 3.79 8.03
CA ASN A 133 -17.54 2.55 8.22
C ASN A 133 -16.60 1.44 8.71
N SER A 134 -16.80 1.08 9.98
CA SER A 134 -16.31 -0.11 10.64
C SER A 134 -16.89 -1.43 10.07
N ASP A 135 -17.48 -1.40 8.88
CA ASP A 135 -18.16 -2.58 8.34
C ASP A 135 -17.15 -3.64 7.92
N PRO A 136 -17.33 -4.89 8.36
CA PRO A 136 -16.46 -5.98 7.95
C PRO A 136 -16.55 -6.17 6.43
N VAL A 137 -15.42 -5.97 5.75
CA VAL A 137 -15.29 -6.25 4.32
C VAL A 137 -14.91 -7.71 4.13
N THR A 138 -15.63 -8.41 3.26
CA THR A 138 -15.29 -9.78 2.86
C THR A 138 -14.32 -9.80 1.70
N PHE A 139 -13.60 -10.91 1.53
CA PHE A 139 -12.66 -11.08 0.41
C PHE A 139 -13.32 -10.89 -0.96
N ALA A 140 -14.53 -11.42 -1.14
CA ALA A 140 -15.30 -11.29 -2.39
C ALA A 140 -15.71 -9.83 -2.70
N GLN A 141 -15.83 -8.99 -1.68
CA GLN A 141 -16.17 -7.57 -1.85
C GLN A 141 -14.96 -6.69 -2.18
N MET A 142 -13.72 -7.18 -1.98
CA MET A 142 -12.51 -6.37 -2.14
C MET A 142 -12.37 -5.74 -3.54
N PRO A 143 -12.63 -6.44 -4.67
CA PRO A 143 -12.57 -5.80 -5.99
C PRO A 143 -13.55 -4.63 -6.13
N SER A 144 -14.74 -4.72 -5.54
CA SER A 144 -15.71 -3.63 -5.54
C SER A 144 -15.22 -2.46 -4.71
N LYS A 145 -14.67 -2.71 -3.51
CA LYS A 145 -14.10 -1.66 -2.66
C LYS A 145 -12.94 -0.94 -3.35
N ILE A 146 -12.08 -1.67 -4.05
CA ILE A 146 -11.01 -1.04 -4.84
C ILE A 146 -11.58 -0.24 -6.01
N ALA A 147 -12.62 -0.74 -6.69
CA ALA A 147 -13.29 0.02 -7.74
C ALA A 147 -13.89 1.35 -7.22
N ASP A 148 -14.41 1.34 -5.99
CA ASP A 148 -14.84 2.54 -5.30
C ASP A 148 -13.65 3.45 -4.96
N GLN A 149 -12.49 2.92 -4.54
CA GLN A 149 -11.26 3.70 -4.24
C GLN A 149 -10.70 4.39 -5.47
N VAL A 150 -10.76 3.70 -6.61
CA VAL A 150 -10.31 4.20 -7.90
C VAL A 150 -11.23 5.31 -8.43
N THR A 151 -12.54 5.17 -8.23
CA THR A 151 -13.53 6.07 -8.86
C THR A 151 -14.15 7.10 -7.92
N GLY A 152 -13.90 6.94 -6.62
CA GLY A 152 -14.30 7.84 -5.56
C GLY A 152 -13.55 9.17 -5.64
N LYS A 153 -14.19 10.22 -5.16
CA LYS A 153 -13.53 11.51 -4.96
C LYS A 153 -12.97 11.52 -3.55
N PHE A 154 -11.73 11.06 -3.37
CA PHE A 154 -11.10 11.17 -2.07
C PHE A 154 -10.51 12.57 -1.92
N MET A 155 -10.92 13.29 -0.87
CA MET A 155 -10.27 14.53 -0.47
C MET A 155 -9.15 14.18 0.52
N PRO A 156 -7.86 14.35 0.18
CA PRO A 156 -6.82 14.32 1.20
C PRO A 156 -7.14 15.36 2.26
N VAL A 157 -7.04 14.97 3.53
CA VAL A 157 -7.23 15.87 4.67
C VAL A 157 -6.04 16.84 4.69
N GLY A 158 -6.28 18.12 4.40
CA GLY A 158 -5.24 19.16 4.28
C GLY A 158 -5.83 20.54 3.95
N PRO A 159 -5.06 21.63 4.06
CA PRO A 159 -5.57 22.99 3.90
C PRO A 159 -6.28 23.21 2.56
N LEU A 160 -7.45 23.84 2.62
CA LEU A 160 -8.29 24.20 1.49
C LEU A 160 -7.56 25.18 0.57
N GLY A 161 -7.23 24.76 -0.66
CA GLY A 161 -6.66 25.69 -1.66
C GLY A 161 -6.16 25.12 -2.99
N ALA A 162 -5.73 23.85 -3.08
CA ALA A 162 -5.17 23.29 -4.33
C ALA A 162 -5.80 21.96 -4.81
N LEU A 163 -6.67 21.36 -4.00
CA LEU A 163 -7.00 19.93 -4.06
C LEU A 163 -8.32 19.60 -4.78
N GLY A 164 -8.65 20.32 -5.85
CA GLY A 164 -9.88 20.07 -6.62
C GLY A 164 -9.89 18.70 -7.30
N LYS A 165 -10.68 17.74 -6.78
CA LYS A 165 -11.08 16.46 -7.46
C LYS A 165 -9.94 15.74 -8.22
N ARG A 166 -8.80 15.45 -7.59
CA ARG A 166 -7.71 14.71 -8.26
C ARG A 166 -7.75 13.24 -7.86
N GLN A 167 -7.45 12.37 -8.84
CA GLN A 167 -7.42 10.92 -8.70
C GLN A 167 -6.30 10.54 -7.73
N THR A 168 -6.61 9.75 -6.70
CA THR A 168 -5.68 9.41 -5.61
C THR A 168 -5.16 7.97 -5.67
N VAL A 169 -5.80 7.17 -6.54
CA VAL A 169 -5.46 5.77 -6.83
C VAL A 169 -5.45 5.59 -8.35
N GLY A 170 -4.39 4.97 -8.88
CA GLY A 170 -4.26 4.82 -10.33
C GLY A 170 -3.12 3.91 -10.75
N GLY A 171 -2.95 3.82 -12.07
CA GLY A 171 -2.00 2.88 -12.66
C GLY A 171 -2.50 1.45 -12.64
N THR A 172 -1.59 0.50 -12.44
CA THR A 172 -1.89 -0.93 -12.32
C THR A 172 -2.25 -1.24 -10.88
N ILE A 173 -3.33 -1.99 -10.67
CA ILE A 173 -3.65 -2.55 -9.35
C ILE A 173 -3.02 -3.93 -9.26
N VAL A 174 -2.14 -4.14 -8.30
CA VAL A 174 -1.48 -5.41 -8.05
C VAL A 174 -2.12 -6.07 -6.84
N GLN A 175 -2.56 -7.32 -7.01
CA GLN A 175 -2.92 -8.21 -5.91
C GLN A 175 -1.73 -9.11 -5.60
N ILE A 176 -1.37 -9.17 -4.33
CA ILE A 176 -0.28 -10.01 -3.82
C ILE A 176 -0.90 -11.01 -2.85
N GLU A 177 -0.63 -12.29 -3.07
CA GLU A 177 -0.97 -13.37 -2.15
C GLU A 177 0.30 -13.84 -1.45
N VAL A 178 0.25 -13.88 -0.12
CA VAL A 178 1.29 -14.42 0.74
C VAL A 178 0.75 -15.66 1.43
N SER A 179 1.43 -16.78 1.21
CA SER A 179 1.09 -18.09 1.79
C SER A 179 2.35 -18.77 2.30
N ARG A 180 2.21 -19.88 3.02
CA ARG A 180 3.36 -20.70 3.42
C ARG A 180 4.22 -21.17 2.23
N ASN A 181 3.63 -21.27 1.05
CA ASN A 181 4.32 -21.74 -0.17
C ASN A 181 5.11 -20.63 -0.87
N GLY A 182 5.01 -19.38 -0.40
CA GLY A 182 5.66 -18.23 -1.04
C GLY A 182 4.70 -17.08 -1.31
N VAL A 183 5.21 -16.14 -2.10
CA VAL A 183 4.50 -14.93 -2.54
C VAL A 183 4.17 -15.06 -4.01
N THR A 184 2.94 -14.74 -4.39
CA THR A 184 2.53 -14.63 -5.80
C THR A 184 1.87 -13.30 -6.05
N GLU A 185 2.10 -12.74 -7.23
CA GLU A 185 1.50 -11.48 -7.66
C GLU A 185 0.66 -11.67 -8.92
N ARG A 186 -0.39 -10.86 -9.05
CA ARG A 186 -1.14 -10.72 -10.30
C ARG A 186 -1.73 -9.33 -10.41
N GLU A 187 -1.90 -8.88 -11.65
CA GLU A 187 -2.70 -7.69 -11.92
C GLU A 187 -4.19 -7.97 -11.62
N LEU A 188 -4.84 -7.04 -10.92
CA LEU A 188 -6.28 -7.02 -10.74
C LEU A 188 -6.94 -6.16 -11.81
N VAL A 189 -7.51 -6.81 -12.81
CA VAL A 189 -8.26 -6.13 -13.88
C VAL A 189 -9.66 -5.77 -13.38
N LEU A 190 -9.94 -4.47 -13.25
CA LEU A 190 -11.27 -3.98 -12.86
C LEU A 190 -12.15 -3.69 -14.09
N PRO A 191 -13.41 -4.13 -14.12
CA PRO A 191 -14.32 -3.80 -15.21
C PRO A 191 -14.91 -2.39 -15.08
N GLY A 192 -15.65 -1.97 -16.11
CA GLY A 192 -16.52 -0.80 -16.05
C GLY A 192 -15.80 0.55 -15.84
N LYS A 193 -16.36 1.39 -14.96
CA LYS A 193 -15.88 2.76 -14.72
C LYS A 193 -14.48 2.78 -14.13
N ALA A 194 -14.19 1.89 -13.18
CA ALA A 194 -12.89 1.80 -12.53
C ALA A 194 -11.79 1.41 -13.52
N GLY A 195 -11.98 0.36 -14.31
CA GLY A 195 -11.02 -0.03 -15.36
C GLY A 195 -10.73 1.07 -16.37
N ARG A 196 -11.76 1.84 -16.78
CA ARG A 196 -11.56 3.01 -17.65
C ARG A 196 -10.80 4.14 -16.97
N ALA A 197 -10.95 4.33 -15.65
CA ALA A 197 -10.19 5.33 -14.91
C ALA A 197 -8.70 4.95 -14.81
N LEU A 198 -8.40 3.69 -14.49
CA LEU A 198 -7.02 3.17 -14.45
C LEU A 198 -6.30 3.32 -15.80
N ARG A 199 -6.94 2.89 -16.90
CA ARG A 199 -6.37 3.04 -18.25
C ARG A 199 -6.10 4.50 -18.62
N ARG A 200 -6.99 5.43 -18.26
CA ARG A 200 -6.77 6.87 -18.50
C ARG A 200 -5.59 7.41 -17.69
N SER A 201 -5.43 6.97 -16.44
CA SER A 201 -4.26 7.37 -15.64
C SER A 201 -2.96 6.87 -16.27
N MET A 202 -2.92 5.64 -16.78
CA MET A 202 -1.73 5.09 -17.46
C MET A 202 -1.40 5.82 -18.76
N ALA A 203 -2.40 6.10 -19.61
CA ALA A 203 -2.19 6.85 -20.85
C ALA A 203 -1.62 8.26 -20.60
N GLY A 204 -2.04 8.91 -19.51
CA GLY A 204 -1.49 10.21 -19.10
C GLY A 204 -0.03 10.15 -18.67
N VAL A 205 0.42 9.03 -18.09
CA VAL A 205 1.83 8.82 -17.74
C VAL A 205 2.68 8.55 -18.98
N GLU A 206 2.23 7.64 -19.84
CA GLU A 206 2.94 7.27 -21.07
C GLU A 206 3.15 8.48 -21.98
N ALA A 207 2.14 9.33 -22.14
CA ALA A 207 2.22 10.54 -22.95
C ALA A 207 3.20 11.60 -22.40
N ARG A 208 3.54 11.56 -21.10
CA ARG A 208 4.54 12.46 -20.49
C ARG A 208 5.97 11.90 -20.58
N ALA A 209 6.12 10.60 -20.82
CA ALA A 209 7.41 9.93 -20.94
C ALA A 209 7.94 9.89 -22.38
N ALA A 210 7.09 10.19 -23.37
CA ALA A 210 7.41 10.30 -24.80
C ALA A 210 7.74 11.74 -25.20
#